data_AF-A0A2D6Q3J1-F1
#
_entry.id   AF-A0A2D6Q3J1-F1
#
_cell.length_a   1.000
_cell.length_b   1.000
_cell.length_c   1.000
_cell.angle_alpha   90.00
_cell.angle_beta   90.00
_cell.angle_gamma   90.00
#
_symmetry.space_group_name_H-M   'P 1'
#
loop_
_entity.id
_entity.type
_entity.pdbx_description
1 polymer ?
#
loop_
_entity_poly.entity_id
_entity_poly.type
_entity_poly.pdbx_seq_one_letter_code
_entity_poly.pdbx_strand_id
1 'polypeptide(L)' 'MVVVKAKPGESSDRLIARFRKRILQSGLLLEVKDRERHTTKSERRKEQLYRVRHLRELAKKRDE' A
#
# COMPACT_ATOMS: atom_id res chain seq x y z
N MET A 1 3.67 13.75 2.64
CA MET A 1 2.77 14.54 1.77
C MET A 1 3.20 14.34 0.33
N VAL A 2 2.30 13.91 -0.57
CA VAL A 2 2.61 13.71 -2.00
C VAL A 2 2.19 14.96 -2.76
N VAL A 3 3.12 15.60 -3.46
CA VAL A 3 2.85 16.78 -4.29
C VAL A 3 3.14 16.44 -5.74
N VAL A 4 2.17 16.68 -6.62
CA VAL A 4 2.30 16.45 -8.06
C VAL A 4 1.98 17.74 -8.79
N LYS A 5 3.00 18.33 -9.42
CA LYS A 5 2.85 19.54 -10.24
C LYS A 5 2.27 19.19 -11.61
N ALA A 6 1.36 20.03 -12.09
CA ALA A 6 0.83 19.97 -13.45
C ALA A 6 1.92 20.24 -14.48
N LYS A 7 1.91 19.51 -15.60
CA LYS A 7 2.81 19.77 -16.72
C LYS A 7 2.12 20.64 -17.78
N PRO A 8 2.87 21.44 -18.56
CA PRO A 8 2.31 22.16 -19.71
C PRO A 8 1.65 21.19 -20.69
N GLY A 9 0.42 21.48 -21.11
CA GLY A 9 -0.35 20.64 -22.05
C GLY A 9 -0.92 19.34 -21.46
N GLU A 10 -0.85 19.15 -20.14
CA GLU A 10 -1.43 17.98 -19.48
C GLU A 10 -2.92 18.19 -19.17
N SER A 11 -3.75 17.21 -19.51
CA SER A 11 -5.16 17.21 -19.10
C SER A 11 -5.30 16.92 -17.61
N SER A 12 -6.35 17.46 -16.99
CA SER A 12 -6.67 17.24 -15.57
C SER A 12 -6.74 15.76 -15.20
N ASP A 13 -7.30 14.91 -16.06
CA ASP A 13 -7.39 13.47 -15.82
C ASP A 13 -6.03 12.77 -15.75
N ARG A 14 -5.09 13.17 -16.63
CA ARG A 14 -3.72 12.63 -16.63
C ARG A 14 -2.97 13.06 -15.36
N LEU A 15 -3.18 14.29 -14.90
CA LEU A 15 -2.63 14.77 -13.63
C LEU A 15 -3.18 13.96 -12.45
N ILE A 16 -4.50 13.75 -12.39
CA ILE A 16 -5.16 12.93 -11.36
C ILE A 16 -4.63 11.50 -11.39
N ALA A 17 -4.48 10.89 -12.56
CA ALA A 17 -3.94 9.54 -12.71
C ALA A 17 -2.49 9.43 -12.18
N ARG A 18 -1.63 10.40 -12.49
CA ARG A 18 -0.28 10.48 -11.93
C ARG A 18 -0.29 10.63 -10.41
N PHE A 19 -1.16 11.49 -9.88
CA PHE A 19 -1.31 11.67 -8.44
C PHE A 19 -1.74 10.38 -7.76
N ARG A 20 -2.78 9.71 -8.27
CA ARG A 20 -3.25 8.41 -7.77
C ARG A 20 -2.13 7.38 -7.78
N LYS A 21 -1.37 7.26 -8.87
CA LYS A 21 -0.21 6.36 -8.94
C LYS A 21 0.83 6.66 -7.87
N ARG A 22 1.15 7.93 -7.63
CA ARG A 22 2.10 8.35 -6.59
C ARG A 22 1.59 8.07 -5.17
N ILE A 23 0.30 8.25 -4.92
CA ILE A 23 -0.33 7.92 -3.62
C ILE A 23 -0.34 6.41 -3.35
N LEU A 24 -0.62 5.60 -4.37
CA LEU A 24 -0.56 4.14 -4.23
C LEU A 24 0.87 3.67 -3.96
N GLN A 25 1.85 4.25 -4.66
CA GLN A 25 3.27 3.94 -4.45
C GLN A 25 3.79 4.39 -3.08
N SER A 26 3.29 5.50 -2.54
CA SER A 26 3.73 5.98 -1.22
C SER A 26 3.19 5.14 -0.07
N GLY A 27 2.20 4.26 -0.30
CA GLY A 27 1.60 3.43 0.74
C GLY A 27 0.82 4.22 1.80
N LEU A 28 0.63 5.54 1.60
CA LEU A 28 0.06 6.45 2.60
C LEU A 28 -1.34 5.99 3.08
N LEU A 29 -2.16 5.48 2.17
CA LEU A 29 -3.51 5.00 2.51
C LEU A 29 -3.48 3.77 3.42
N LEU A 30 -2.51 2.86 3.21
CA LEU A 30 -2.34 1.69 4.06
C LEU A 30 -1.86 2.10 5.45
N GLU A 31 -0.88 3.00 5.50
CA GLU A 31 -0.36 3.51 6.77
C GLU A 31 -1.41 4.24 7.61
N VAL A 32 -2.24 5.08 6.97
CA VAL A 32 -3.34 5.78 7.66
C VAL A 32 -4.35 4.77 8.22
N LYS A 33 -4.70 3.74 7.45
CA LYS A 33 -5.61 2.68 7.89
C LYS A 33 -5.03 1.88 9.06
N ASP A 34 -3.75 1.51 9.01
CA ASP A 34 -3.08 0.78 10.09
C ASP A 34 -2.97 1.62 11.38
N ARG A 35 -2.95 2.95 11.25
CA ARG A 35 -2.92 3.89 12.38
C ARG A 35 -4.30 4.26 12.92
N GLU A 36 -5.39 3.90 12.24
CA GLU A 36 -6.77 4.20 12.66
C GLU A 36 -7.09 3.58 14.02
N ARG A 37 -6.46 2.44 14.33
CA ARG A 37 -6.64 1.72 15.60
C ARG A 37 -5.30 1.55 16.31
N HIS A 38 -5.35 1.51 17.63
CA HIS A 38 -4.20 1.12 18.42
C HIS A 38 -4.04 -0.40 18.38
N THR A 39 -2.94 -0.86 17.79
CA THR A 39 -2.54 -2.28 17.77
C THR A 39 -1.30 -2.47 18.63
N THR A 40 -1.33 -3.45 19.53
CA THR A 40 -0.19 -3.75 20.40
C THR A 40 1.00 -4.29 19.60
N LYS A 41 2.21 -4.19 20.18
CA LYS A 41 3.42 -4.76 19.54
C LYS A 41 3.30 -6.27 19.31
N SER A 42 2.61 -6.98 20.20
CA SER A 42 2.39 -8.42 20.10
C SER A 42 1.47 -8.78 18.93
N GLU A 43 0.36 -8.06 18.78
CA GLU A 43 -0.57 -8.26 17.66
C GLU A 43 0.10 -7.96 16.31
N ARG A 44 0.86 -6.86 16.21
CA ARG A 44 1.62 -6.54 14.98
C ARG A 44 2.59 -7.66 14.57
N ARG A 45 3.31 -8.25 15.55
CA ARG A 45 4.21 -9.39 15.30
C ARG A 45 3.44 -10.63 14.83
N LYS A 46 2.28 -10.89 15.43
CA LYS A 46 1.41 -12.01 15.05
C LYS A 46 0.91 -11.88 13.61
N GLU A 47 0.42 -10.70 13.23
CA GLU A 47 -0.03 -10.43 11.85
C GLU A 47 1.09 -10.57 10.82
N GLN A 48 2.30 -10.10 11.12
CA GLN A 48 3.46 -10.28 10.25
C GLN A 48 3.78 -11.76 10.01
N LEU A 49 3.78 -12.57 11.07
CA LEU A 49 4.00 -14.02 10.95
C LEU A 49 2.92 -14.71 10.11
N TYR A 50 1.66 -14.33 10.33
CA TYR A 50 0.53 -14.89 9.57
C TYR A 50 0.62 -14.54 8.09
N ARG A 51 0.99 -13.29 7.78
CA ARG A 51 1.21 -12.85 6.40
C ARG A 51 2.32 -13.65 5.71
N VAL A 52 3.46 -13.84 6.38
CA VAL A 52 4.57 -14.63 5.81
C VAL A 52 4.17 -16.09 5.60
N ARG A 53 3.45 -16.70 6.55
CA ARG A 53 2.95 -18.07 6.41
C ARG A 53 2.02 -18.19 5.22
N HIS A 54 1.06 -17.27 5.09
CA HIS A 54 0.10 -17.27 3.99
C HIS A 54 0.79 -17.13 2.63
N LEU A 55 1.79 -16.24 2.51
CA LEU A 55 2.57 -16.10 1.27
C LEU A 55 3.34 -17.37 0.89
N ARG A 56 3.88 -18.09 1.88
CA ARG A 56 4.53 -19.39 1.64
C ARG A 56 3.55 -20.45 1.16
N GLU A 57 2.34 -20.49 1.72
CA GLU A 57 1.30 -21.42 1.29
C GLU A 57 0.86 -21.13 -0.15
N LEU A 58 0.67 -19.87 -0.51
CA LEU A 58 0.34 -19.47 -1.88
C LEU A 58 1.45 -19.82 -2.88
N ALA A 59 2.72 -19.67 -2.48
CA ALA A 59 3.84 -20.05 -3.32
C ALA A 59 3.85 -21.57 -3.59
N LYS A 60 3.68 -22.39 -2.55
CA LYS A 60 3.59 -23.85 -2.69
C LYS A 60 2.49 -24.28 -3.66
N LYS A 61 1.30 -23.69 -3.52
CA LYS A 61 0.15 -23.97 -4.40
C LYS A 61 0.35 -23.55 -5.87
N ARG A 62 1.32 -22.68 -6.15
CA ARG A 62 1.63 -22.23 -7.52
C ARG A 62 2.62 -23.15 -8.21
N ASP A 63 3.45 -23.84 -7.43
CA ASP A 63 4.49 -24.75 -7.93
C ASP A 63 4.01 -26.22 -8.04
N GLU A 64 2.85 -26.54 -7.45
CA GLU A 64 2.06 -27.78 -7.63
C GLU A 64 1.14 -27.69 -8.86
#